data_AF-A0A5J4UMN8-F1
#
_entry.id   AF-A0A5J4UMN8-F1
#
_cell.length_a   1.000
_cell.length_b   1.000
_cell.length_c   1.000
_cell.angle_alpha   90.00
_cell.angle_beta   90.00
_cell.angle_gamma   90.00
#
_symmetry.space_group_name_H-M   'P 1'
#
loop_
_entity.id
_entity.type
_entity.pdbx_description
1 polymer ?
#
loop_
_entity_poly.entity_id
_entity_poly.type
_entity_poly.pdbx_seq_one_letter_code
_entity_poly.pdbx_strand_id
1 'polypeptide(L)'
;MKWLSMTKPHKVREIKNFSFRAFTINAKKVIDQNGGAQLPMSTKQQIMAPVWNSVLIIPAVEILERQDGKIDIYNRSNKTKIQQGQYEYLPLAKRLYKKELTAVIAQLYQAEDVDARIKEALGQAMQYYGQIQSQRQEQIGGYDLAKYKLVQNRQ
;
A
#
# COMPACT_ATOMS: atom_id res chain seq x y z
N MET A 1 -20.37 -18.09 -42.90
CA MET A 1 -19.31 -17.92 -41.89
C MET A 1 -19.95 -17.54 -40.57
N LYS A 2 -19.98 -18.46 -39.59
CA LYS A 2 -20.57 -18.23 -38.26
C LYS A 2 -19.51 -17.52 -37.40
N TRP A 3 -19.70 -16.22 -37.17
CA TRP A 3 -18.94 -15.51 -36.15
C TRP A 3 -19.37 -16.05 -34.78
N LEU A 4 -18.45 -16.70 -34.09
CA LEU A 4 -18.62 -17.10 -32.71
C LEU A 4 -18.73 -15.83 -31.86
N SER A 5 -19.94 -15.44 -31.48
CA SER A 5 -20.14 -14.41 -30.46
C SER A 5 -19.56 -14.93 -29.16
N MET A 6 -18.36 -14.48 -28.82
CA MET A 6 -17.81 -14.64 -27.47
C MET A 6 -18.57 -13.74 -26.51
N THR A 7 -19.78 -14.13 -26.12
CA THR A 7 -20.43 -13.61 -24.92
C THR A 7 -19.85 -14.33 -23.70
N LYS A 8 -18.53 -14.28 -23.51
CA LYS A 8 -17.99 -14.46 -22.16
C LYS A 8 -18.19 -13.09 -21.50
N PRO A 9 -18.97 -12.97 -20.41
CA PRO A 9 -18.93 -11.75 -19.62
C PRO A 9 -17.46 -11.55 -19.28
N HIS A 10 -16.92 -10.44 -19.76
CA HIS A 10 -15.57 -10.01 -19.46
C HIS A 10 -15.52 -9.95 -17.93
N LYS A 11 -14.82 -10.91 -17.29
CA LYS A 11 -14.49 -10.92 -15.84
C LYS A 11 -13.48 -9.82 -15.53
N VAL A 12 -13.75 -8.66 -16.11
CA VAL A 12 -12.98 -7.45 -16.11
C VAL A 12 -13.48 -6.71 -14.89
N ARG A 13 -12.65 -6.80 -13.83
CA ARG A 13 -12.29 -5.70 -12.91
C ARG A 13 -12.50 -5.90 -11.41
N GLU A 14 -12.78 -7.09 -10.90
CA GLU A 14 -12.71 -7.27 -9.43
C GLU A 14 -11.30 -6.93 -8.89
N ILE A 15 -10.23 -7.34 -9.60
CA ILE A 15 -8.85 -6.97 -9.23
C ILE A 15 -8.60 -5.45 -9.35
N LYS A 16 -9.30 -4.72 -10.23
CA LYS A 16 -9.13 -3.26 -10.30
C LYS A 16 -9.72 -2.55 -9.07
N ASN A 17 -10.74 -3.14 -8.45
CA ASN A 17 -11.39 -2.58 -7.26
C ASN A 17 -10.48 -2.66 -6.02
N PHE A 18 -9.48 -3.55 -6.02
CA PHE A 18 -8.54 -3.76 -4.91
C PHE A 18 -7.11 -3.30 -5.25
N SER A 19 -6.99 -2.42 -6.25
CA SER A 19 -5.71 -1.88 -6.71
C SER A 19 -5.30 -0.63 -5.91
N PHE A 20 -4.01 -0.31 -5.91
CA PHE A 20 -3.48 0.94 -5.33
C PHE A 20 -4.23 2.20 -5.82
N ARG A 21 -4.75 2.16 -7.05
CA ARG A 21 -5.54 3.25 -7.62
C ARG A 21 -6.91 3.39 -6.93
N ALA A 22 -7.59 2.28 -6.63
CA ALA A 22 -8.85 2.29 -5.90
C ALA A 22 -8.66 2.79 -4.46
N PHE A 23 -7.59 2.33 -3.81
CA PHE A 23 -7.18 2.86 -2.50
C PHE A 23 -6.94 4.36 -2.54
N THR A 24 -6.16 4.86 -3.50
CA THR A 24 -5.86 6.29 -3.63
C THR A 24 -7.13 7.14 -3.75
N ILE A 25 -8.15 6.65 -4.47
CA ILE A 25 -9.44 7.36 -4.62
C ILE A 25 -10.18 7.43 -3.28
N ASN A 26 -10.31 6.30 -2.57
CA ASN A 26 -10.99 6.23 -1.28
C ASN A 26 -10.25 7.02 -0.20
N ALA A 27 -8.94 6.83 -0.12
CA ALA A 27 -8.08 7.53 0.83
C ALA A 27 -8.12 9.05 0.61
N LYS A 28 -8.15 9.50 -0.66
CA LYS A 28 -8.30 10.93 -0.97
C LYS A 28 -9.60 11.48 -0.37
N LYS A 29 -10.71 10.78 -0.57
CA LYS A 29 -12.02 11.20 -0.03
C LYS A 29 -11.98 11.31 1.50
N VAL A 30 -11.37 10.35 2.19
CA VAL A 30 -11.24 10.38 3.65
C VAL A 30 -10.37 11.54 4.11
N ILE A 31 -9.22 11.78 3.46
CA ILE A 31 -8.36 12.91 3.77
C ILE A 31 -9.08 14.24 3.55
N ASP A 32 -9.80 14.37 2.44
CA ASP A 32 -10.56 15.58 2.11
C ASP A 32 -11.65 15.86 3.16
N GLN A 33 -12.35 14.82 3.63
CA GLN A 33 -13.37 14.91 4.68
C GLN A 33 -12.78 15.29 6.05
N ASN A 34 -11.54 14.90 6.33
CA ASN A 34 -10.85 15.16 7.60
C ASN A 34 -10.07 16.50 7.59
N GLY A 35 -10.48 17.46 6.78
CA GLY A 35 -9.85 18.79 6.71
C GLY A 35 -8.60 18.88 5.81
N GLY A 36 -8.20 17.77 5.18
CA GLY A 36 -7.08 17.72 4.25
C GLY A 36 -7.40 18.20 2.83
N ALA A 37 -8.59 18.74 2.57
CA ALA A 37 -9.04 19.13 1.23
C ALA A 37 -8.06 20.08 0.53
N GLN A 38 -7.51 21.05 1.27
CA GLN A 38 -6.57 22.06 0.75
C GLN A 38 -5.12 21.56 0.63
N LEU A 39 -4.81 20.36 1.14
CA LEU A 39 -3.44 19.83 1.04
C LEU A 39 -3.07 19.56 -0.42
N PRO A 40 -1.83 19.88 -0.84
CA PRO A 40 -1.30 19.49 -2.14
C PRO A 40 -1.39 17.97 -2.34
N MET A 41 -1.59 17.53 -3.59
CA MET A 41 -1.71 16.09 -3.89
C MET A 41 -0.44 15.30 -3.49
N SER A 42 0.74 15.92 -3.59
CA SER A 42 2.00 15.33 -3.14
C SER A 42 2.00 15.04 -1.64
N THR A 43 1.46 15.96 -0.83
CA THR A 43 1.28 15.76 0.62
C THR A 43 0.29 14.63 0.89
N LYS A 44 -0.84 14.62 0.19
CA LYS A 44 -1.84 13.54 0.32
C LYS A 44 -1.22 12.18 0.01
N GLN A 45 -0.35 12.10 -1.00
CA GLN A 45 0.41 10.88 -1.33
C GLN A 45 1.41 10.48 -0.25
N GLN A 46 2.11 11.44 0.37
CA GLN A 46 3.01 11.18 1.50
C GLN A 46 2.26 10.61 2.71
N ILE A 47 0.99 10.97 2.90
CA ILE A 47 0.11 10.41 3.95
C ILE A 47 -0.41 9.02 3.54
N MET A 48 -0.82 8.85 2.28
CA MET A 48 -1.40 7.59 1.78
C MET A 48 -0.40 6.43 1.68
N ALA A 49 0.83 6.69 1.25
CA ALA A 49 1.84 5.66 1.02
C ALA A 49 2.17 4.82 2.27
N PRO A 50 2.46 5.41 3.45
CA PRO A 50 2.71 4.62 4.64
C PRO A 50 1.48 3.83 5.09
N VAL A 51 0.26 4.38 4.93
CA VAL A 51 -0.98 3.68 5.27
C VAL A 51 -1.23 2.48 4.37
N TRP A 52 -0.97 2.60 3.06
CA TRP A 52 -1.02 1.47 2.14
C TRP A 52 -0.05 0.36 2.57
N ASN A 53 1.17 0.74 2.96
CA ASN A 53 2.18 -0.21 3.39
C ASN A 53 1.77 -0.90 4.70
N SER A 54 1.28 -0.17 5.70
CA SER A 54 0.94 -0.73 7.00
C SER A 54 -0.34 -1.57 6.99
N VAL A 55 -1.36 -1.17 6.25
CA VAL A 55 -2.68 -1.84 6.28
C VAL A 55 -2.72 -3.03 5.33
N LEU A 56 -1.97 -3.00 4.23
CA LEU A 56 -2.11 -3.98 3.14
C LEU A 56 -0.81 -4.70 2.80
N ILE A 57 0.32 -4.01 2.63
CA ILE A 57 1.57 -4.68 2.22
C ILE A 57 2.14 -5.54 3.34
N ILE A 58 2.37 -4.99 4.53
CA ILE A 58 2.96 -5.73 5.65
C ILE A 58 2.11 -6.96 6.02
N PRO A 59 0.78 -6.84 6.21
CA PRO A 59 -0.05 -8.01 6.52
C PRO A 59 -0.05 -9.04 5.39
N ALA A 60 0.01 -8.61 4.12
CA ALA A 60 0.09 -9.56 3.01
C ALA A 60 1.41 -10.33 2.99
N VAL A 61 2.52 -9.64 3.27
CA VAL A 61 3.85 -10.26 3.40
C VAL A 61 3.85 -11.28 4.54
N GLU A 62 3.33 -10.92 5.72
CA GLU A 62 3.25 -11.84 6.86
C GLU A 62 2.40 -13.09 6.58
N ILE A 63 1.27 -12.93 5.87
CA ILE A 63 0.43 -14.05 5.46
C ILE A 63 1.20 -14.98 4.51
N LEU A 64 1.90 -14.42 3.52
CA LEU A 64 2.71 -15.20 2.58
C LEU A 64 3.86 -15.91 3.28
N GLU A 65 4.58 -15.23 4.17
CA GLU A 65 5.67 -15.85 4.94
C GLU A 65 5.17 -17.02 5.81
N ARG A 66 3.97 -16.89 6.40
CA ARG A 66 3.34 -18.01 7.12
C ARG A 66 2.92 -19.15 6.18
N GLN A 67 2.50 -18.85 4.96
CA GLN A 67 2.15 -19.86 3.95
C GLN A 67 3.40 -20.59 3.44
N ASP A 68 4.47 -19.84 3.11
CA ASP A 68 5.76 -20.38 2.67
C ASP A 68 6.43 -21.20 3.77
N GLY A 69 6.42 -20.72 5.02
CA GLY A 69 6.90 -21.48 6.18
C GLY A 69 6.14 -22.79 6.37
N LYS A 70 4.81 -22.80 6.13
CA LYS A 70 4.01 -24.04 6.14
C LYS A 70 4.38 -24.97 4.98
N ILE A 71 4.67 -24.44 3.79
CA ILE A 71 5.12 -25.22 2.62
C ILE A 71 6.50 -25.83 2.89
N ASP A 72 7.44 -25.08 3.46
CA ASP A 72 8.78 -25.57 3.80
C ASP A 72 8.73 -26.66 4.90
N ILE A 73 7.93 -26.45 5.94
CA ILE A 73 7.68 -27.47 6.98
C ILE A 73 7.05 -28.72 6.38
N TYR A 74 6.00 -28.57 5.55
CA TYR A 74 5.32 -29.69 4.90
C TYR A 74 6.27 -30.48 3.98
N ASN A 75 7.07 -29.81 3.16
CA ASN A 75 8.03 -30.46 2.27
C ASN A 75 9.16 -31.17 3.03
N ARG A 76 9.63 -30.60 4.14
CA ARG A 76 10.64 -31.21 5.02
C ARG A 76 10.10 -32.45 5.73
N SER A 77 8.84 -32.42 6.16
CA SER A 77 8.17 -33.57 6.77
C SER A 77 7.82 -34.67 5.76
N ASN A 78 7.56 -34.33 4.49
CA ASN A 78 7.21 -35.31 3.45
C ASN A 78 8.39 -35.87 2.64
N LYS A 79 9.59 -35.27 2.72
CA LYS A 79 10.76 -35.77 1.99
C LYS A 79 11.93 -35.97 2.93
N THR A 80 12.17 -37.22 3.31
CA THR A 80 13.32 -37.66 4.10
C THR A 80 14.69 -37.47 3.42
N LYS A 81 14.78 -36.87 2.22
CA LYS A 81 16.02 -36.78 1.41
C LYS A 81 16.12 -35.57 0.48
N ILE A 82 15.81 -34.34 0.91
CA ILE A 82 16.22 -33.13 0.15
C ILE A 82 17.42 -32.48 0.85
N GLN A 83 18.52 -32.31 0.13
CA GLN A 83 19.71 -31.61 0.62
C GLN A 83 19.56 -30.10 0.47
N GLN A 84 20.05 -29.37 1.48
CA GLN A 84 20.08 -27.92 1.53
C GLN A 84 20.89 -27.39 0.33
N GLY A 85 20.24 -26.65 -0.59
CA GLY A 85 20.89 -26.09 -1.79
C GLY A 85 20.31 -26.51 -3.15
N GLN A 86 19.39 -27.47 -3.21
CA GLN A 86 18.70 -27.86 -4.45
C GLN A 86 17.57 -26.91 -4.89
N TYR A 87 17.45 -25.75 -4.25
CA TYR A 87 16.42 -24.77 -4.60
C TYR A 87 16.86 -23.95 -5.83
N GLU A 88 16.56 -24.46 -7.04
CA GLU A 88 16.43 -23.68 -8.29
C GLU A 88 15.27 -22.64 -8.23
N TYR A 89 14.67 -22.44 -7.05
CA TYR A 89 13.39 -21.79 -6.84
C TYR A 89 13.45 -20.27 -6.76
N LEU A 90 14.59 -19.61 -6.68
CA LEU A 90 14.64 -18.16 -6.41
C LEU A 90 13.85 -17.30 -7.44
N PRO A 91 13.97 -17.52 -8.77
CA PRO A 91 13.23 -16.74 -9.76
C PRO A 91 11.74 -17.12 -9.85
N LEU A 92 11.43 -18.40 -9.66
CA LEU A 92 10.07 -18.94 -9.65
C LEU A 92 9.31 -18.48 -8.40
N ALA A 93 9.93 -18.58 -7.22
CA ALA A 93 9.44 -18.05 -5.96
C ALA A 93 9.20 -16.54 -6.06
N LYS A 94 10.11 -15.77 -6.65
CA LYS A 94 9.89 -14.32 -6.84
C LYS A 94 8.70 -14.00 -7.76
N ARG A 95 8.45 -14.82 -8.80
CA ARG A 95 7.29 -14.69 -9.69
C ARG A 95 5.99 -15.14 -9.01
N LEU A 96 6.04 -16.21 -8.23
CA LEU A 96 4.94 -16.70 -7.39
C LEU A 96 4.58 -15.66 -6.34
N TYR A 97 5.55 -15.19 -5.57
CA TYR A 97 5.40 -14.14 -4.56
C TYR A 97 4.74 -12.88 -5.13
N LYS A 98 5.15 -12.40 -6.32
CA LYS A 98 4.51 -11.24 -6.95
C LYS A 98 3.04 -11.49 -7.32
N LYS A 99 2.70 -12.70 -7.78
CA LYS A 99 1.33 -13.10 -8.13
C LYS A 99 0.47 -13.28 -6.88
N GLU A 100 1.00 -13.98 -5.88
CA GLU A 100 0.31 -14.31 -4.64
C GLU A 100 0.14 -13.08 -3.75
N LEU A 101 1.11 -12.16 -3.71
CA LEU A 101 0.97 -10.87 -3.04
C LEU A 101 -0.24 -10.09 -3.54
N THR A 102 -0.46 -10.08 -4.85
CA THR A 102 -1.63 -9.40 -5.44
C THR A 102 -2.94 -10.07 -4.99
N ALA A 103 -2.95 -11.40 -4.89
CA ALA A 103 -4.12 -12.15 -4.44
C ALA A 103 -4.40 -11.95 -2.94
N VAL A 104 -3.38 -11.98 -2.11
CA VAL A 104 -3.50 -11.75 -0.66
C VAL A 104 -3.91 -10.31 -0.36
N ILE A 105 -3.37 -9.31 -1.07
CA ILE A 105 -3.83 -7.92 -0.96
C ILE A 105 -5.32 -7.82 -1.32
N ALA A 106 -5.77 -8.50 -2.37
CA ALA A 106 -7.19 -8.50 -2.73
C ALA A 106 -8.07 -9.15 -1.65
N GLN A 107 -7.61 -10.22 -0.99
CA GLN A 107 -8.30 -10.83 0.15
C GLN A 107 -8.39 -9.87 1.34
N LEU A 108 -7.27 -9.22 1.69
CA LEU A 108 -7.24 -8.23 2.77
C LEU A 108 -8.18 -7.06 2.50
N TYR A 109 -8.31 -6.63 1.25
CA TYR A 109 -9.23 -5.57 0.85
C TYR A 109 -10.70 -6.02 0.82
N GLN A 110 -10.99 -7.32 0.85
CA GLN A 110 -12.36 -7.82 1.01
C GLN A 110 -12.74 -8.05 2.47
N ALA A 111 -11.81 -7.92 3.41
CA ALA A 111 -12.12 -8.06 4.82
C ALA A 111 -13.08 -6.94 5.27
N GLU A 112 -14.11 -7.29 6.05
CA GLU A 112 -15.17 -6.36 6.46
C GLU A 112 -14.65 -5.15 7.24
N ASP A 113 -13.54 -5.33 7.95
CA ASP A 113 -12.90 -4.31 8.80
C ASP A 113 -11.89 -3.43 8.06
N VAL A 114 -11.56 -3.72 6.80
CA VAL A 114 -10.47 -3.02 6.10
C VAL A 114 -10.74 -1.53 5.93
N ASP A 115 -11.99 -1.15 5.64
CA ASP A 115 -12.38 0.25 5.47
C ASP A 115 -12.23 1.02 6.79
N ALA A 116 -12.52 0.39 7.92
CA ALA A 116 -12.33 0.99 9.24
C ALA A 116 -10.84 1.17 9.54
N ARG A 117 -10.02 0.12 9.31
CA ARG A 117 -8.57 0.16 9.48
C ARG A 117 -7.90 1.23 8.61
N ILE A 118 -8.33 1.37 7.36
CA ILE A 118 -7.83 2.41 6.45
C ILE A 118 -8.18 3.80 6.99
N LYS A 119 -9.44 4.03 7.41
CA LYS A 119 -9.85 5.34 7.94
C LYS A 119 -9.10 5.71 9.22
N GLU A 120 -8.95 4.75 10.13
CA GLU A 120 -8.18 4.95 11.36
C GLU A 120 -6.72 5.29 11.06
N ALA A 121 -6.06 4.48 10.24
CA ALA A 121 -4.66 4.69 9.86
C ALA A 121 -4.45 6.03 9.13
N LEU A 122 -5.39 6.44 8.27
CA LEU A 122 -5.36 7.76 7.63
C LEU A 122 -5.54 8.89 8.64
N GLY A 123 -6.45 8.74 9.61
CA GLY A 123 -6.65 9.71 10.68
C GLY A 123 -5.38 9.91 11.52
N GLN A 124 -4.74 8.81 11.94
CA GLN A 124 -3.47 8.83 12.66
C GLN A 124 -2.36 9.47 11.82
N ALA A 125 -2.23 9.10 10.55
CA ALA A 125 -1.22 9.65 9.66
C ALA A 125 -1.40 11.16 9.42
N MET A 126 -2.65 11.64 9.34
CA MET A 126 -2.95 13.07 9.24
C MET A 126 -2.60 13.84 10.51
N GLN A 127 -2.91 13.28 11.70
CA GLN A 127 -2.53 13.89 12.97
C GLN A 127 -1.00 14.00 13.11
N TYR A 128 -0.29 12.91 12.81
CA TYR A 128 1.16 12.89 12.83
C TYR A 128 1.76 13.91 11.85
N TYR A 129 1.19 14.02 10.63
CA TYR A 129 1.60 15.04 9.69
C TYR A 129 1.37 16.46 10.21
N GLY A 130 0.23 16.71 10.86
CA GLY A 130 -0.07 17.99 11.52
C GLY A 130 0.98 18.36 12.57
N GLN A 131 1.37 17.40 13.41
CA GLN A 131 2.43 17.61 14.42
C GLN A 131 3.78 17.96 13.78
N ILE A 132 4.18 17.25 12.72
CA ILE A 132 5.42 17.57 11.99
C ILE A 132 5.36 18.97 11.39
N GLN A 133 4.21 19.39 10.84
CA GLN A 133 4.06 20.73 10.30
C GLN A 133 4.21 21.81 11.38
N SER A 134 3.55 21.65 12.53
CA SER A 134 3.67 22.58 13.65
C SER A 134 5.12 22.69 14.14
N GLN A 135 5.80 21.56 14.31
CA GLN A 135 7.22 21.55 14.70
C GLN A 135 8.11 22.28 13.70
N ARG A 136 7.88 22.10 12.40
CA ARG A 136 8.64 22.82 11.37
C ARG A 136 8.34 24.33 11.39
N GLN A 137 7.09 24.72 11.63
CA GLN A 137 6.73 26.13 11.74
C GLN A 137 7.37 26.80 12.96
N GLU A 138 7.39 26.13 14.11
CA GLU A 138 8.08 26.61 15.32
C GLU A 138 9.58 26.76 15.08
N GLN A 139 10.22 25.76 14.45
CA GLN A 139 11.63 25.83 14.09
C GLN A 139 11.91 27.01 13.15
N ILE A 140 11.08 27.21 12.12
CA ILE A 140 11.20 28.36 11.20
C ILE A 140 11.01 29.69 11.93
N GLY A 141 10.02 29.79 12.82
CA GLY A 141 9.74 31.00 13.61
C GLY A 141 10.87 31.37 14.57
N GLY A 142 11.70 30.40 14.97
CA GLY A 142 12.90 30.61 15.76
C GLY A 142 14.12 31.13 14.97
N TYR A 143 14.07 31.12 13.63
CA TYR A 143 15.13 31.72 12.81
C TYR A 143 14.86 33.20 12.55
N ASP A 144 15.90 34.03 12.69
CA ASP A 144 15.87 35.42 12.21
C ASP A 144 15.91 35.45 10.67
N LEU A 145 14.73 35.30 10.07
CA LEU A 145 14.55 35.32 8.62
C LEU A 145 14.96 36.67 8.00
N ALA A 146 15.09 37.75 8.78
CA ALA A 146 15.53 39.06 8.27
C ALA A 146 16.99 39.06 7.79
N LYS A 147 17.82 38.12 8.29
CA LYS A 147 19.21 37.92 7.80
C LYS A 147 19.29 37.36 6.39
N TYR A 148 18.25 36.68 5.92
CA TYR A 148 18.24 36.04 4.61
C TYR A 148 17.40 36.88 3.64
N LYS A 149 18.07 37.62 2.73
CA LYS A 149 17.38 38.33 1.64
C LYS A 149 16.66 37.32 0.76
N LEU A 150 15.34 37.20 0.92
CA LEU A 150 14.49 36.44 0.01
C LEU A 150 14.42 37.17 -1.34
N VAL A 151 15.15 36.67 -2.33
CA VAL A 151 15.04 37.14 -3.71
C VAL A 151 13.73 36.62 -4.28
N GLN A 152 12.70 37.45 -4.28
CA GLN A 152 11.46 37.18 -5.01
C GLN A 152 11.73 37.28 -6.52
N ASN A 153 11.97 36.16 -7.18
CA ASN A 153 11.83 36.08 -8.63
C ASN A 153 10.33 36.13 -8.96
N ARG A 154 9.83 37.33 -9.21
CA ARG A 154 8.55 37.53 -9.90
C ARG A 154 8.74 37.08 -11.35
N GLN A 155 8.10 35.97 -11.72
CA GLN A 155 7.78 35.65 -13.12
C GLN A 155 6.37 36.14 -13.43
#